data_AF-A0A8T6H2A0-F1
#
_entry.id   AF-A0A8T6H2A0-F1
#
_cell.length_a   1.000
_cell.length_b   1.000
_cell.length_c   1.000
_cell.angle_alpha   90.00
_cell.angle_beta   90.00
_cell.angle_gamma   90.00
#
_symmetry.space_group_name_H-M   'P 1'
#
loop_
_entity.id
_entity.type
_entity.pdbx_description
1 polymer ?
#
loop_
_entity_poly.entity_id
_entity_poly.type
_entity_poly.pdbx_seq_one_letter_code
_entity_poly.pdbx_strand_id
1 'polypeptide(L)'
;MCYFYAERVDKCTPGYTLQESQIATLAKLRKAAEARDPERCQFLLKALFMDLDFYLALAVVIERARSFLETFETYYPDGVFARQILMQMVNTGTAPARLPPEALRDFEQPGAANFMKALADLAHALQPGALPPRIGYLVSATVNAIMAELVEQYYGPRPQAWAQFRAEPANSEIAYAFWTDEDVALLDTDHWLQVADSVERQMQRQYGTIDQRD
;
A
#
# COMPACT_ATOMS: atom_id res chain seq x y z
N MET A 1 -38.35 -23.78 -36.93
CA MET A 1 -38.81 -23.10 -35.70
C MET A 1 -38.28 -23.89 -34.52
N CYS A 2 -37.47 -23.22 -33.70
CA CYS A 2 -36.76 -23.76 -32.54
C CYS A 2 -37.71 -24.23 -31.44
N TYR A 3 -37.29 -25.19 -30.62
CA TYR A 3 -37.10 -25.02 -29.16
C TYR A 3 -36.33 -26.25 -28.62
N PHE A 4 -35.05 -26.07 -28.35
CA PHE A 4 -34.29 -26.93 -27.43
C PHE A 4 -34.28 -26.23 -26.07
N TYR A 5 -34.86 -26.88 -25.05
CA TYR A 5 -34.65 -26.52 -23.65
C TYR A 5 -33.23 -26.95 -23.27
N ALA A 6 -32.33 -25.98 -23.11
CA ALA A 6 -31.02 -26.22 -22.51
C ALA A 6 -31.16 -26.12 -20.99
N GLU A 7 -30.86 -27.22 -20.33
CA GLU A 7 -30.73 -27.34 -18.87
C GLU A 7 -29.79 -26.26 -18.33
N ARG A 8 -30.28 -25.51 -17.33
CA ARG A 8 -29.42 -24.67 -16.50
C ARG A 8 -28.52 -25.61 -15.69
N VAL A 9 -27.27 -25.71 -16.11
CA VAL A 9 -26.20 -26.20 -15.25
C VAL A 9 -25.98 -25.15 -14.18
N ASP A 10 -26.56 -25.37 -13.00
CA ASP A 10 -26.16 -24.70 -11.76
C ASP A 10 -24.68 -25.04 -11.52
N LYS A 11 -23.80 -24.15 -11.98
CA LYS A 11 -22.40 -24.18 -11.59
C LYS A 11 -22.35 -23.80 -10.11
N CYS A 12 -22.36 -24.81 -9.25
CA CYS A 12 -21.79 -24.72 -7.92
C CYS A 12 -20.37 -24.16 -8.07
N THR A 13 -20.19 -22.87 -7.84
CA THR A 13 -18.86 -22.32 -7.55
C THR A 13 -18.39 -22.97 -6.26
N PRO A 14 -17.26 -23.70 -6.26
CA PRO A 14 -16.72 -24.23 -5.01
C PRO A 14 -16.40 -23.03 -4.12
N GLY A 15 -17.04 -22.97 -2.96
CA GLY A 15 -16.67 -22.02 -1.91
C GLY A 15 -15.24 -22.33 -1.51
N TYR A 16 -14.30 -21.47 -1.89
CA TYR A 16 -12.92 -21.58 -1.44
C TYR A 16 -12.87 -21.09 0.01
N THR A 17 -12.89 -22.03 0.96
CA THR A 17 -12.63 -21.71 2.37
C THR A 17 -11.27 -21.01 2.46
N LEU A 18 -11.22 -19.90 3.20
CA LEU A 18 -9.97 -19.23 3.55
C LEU A 18 -8.95 -20.25 4.05
N GLN A 19 -7.74 -20.26 3.49
CA GLN A 19 -6.72 -21.20 3.96
C GLN A 19 -6.28 -20.78 5.36
N GLU A 20 -6.28 -21.71 6.33
CA GLU A 20 -5.84 -21.48 7.71
C GLU A 20 -4.45 -20.81 7.78
N SER A 21 -3.59 -21.10 6.80
CA SER A 21 -2.27 -20.50 6.61
C SER A 21 -2.31 -18.98 6.41
N GLN A 22 -3.28 -18.46 5.66
CA GLN A 22 -3.41 -17.03 5.38
C GLN A 22 -3.91 -16.28 6.62
N ILE A 23 -4.88 -16.84 7.34
CA ILE A 23 -5.36 -16.29 8.62
C ILE A 23 -4.23 -16.23 9.64
N ALA A 24 -3.46 -17.32 9.76
CA ALA A 24 -2.30 -17.36 10.64
C ALA A 24 -1.21 -16.36 10.24
N THR A 25 -1.02 -16.11 8.94
CA THR A 25 -0.06 -15.12 8.43
C THR A 25 -0.53 -13.69 8.69
N LEU A 26 -1.81 -13.40 8.51
CA LEU A 26 -2.42 -12.12 8.83
C LEU A 26 -2.32 -11.82 10.34
N ALA A 27 -2.59 -12.80 11.20
CA ALA A 27 -2.42 -12.65 12.64
C ALA A 27 -0.95 -12.37 13.02
N LYS A 28 0.02 -12.98 12.33
CA LYS A 28 1.45 -12.66 12.50
C LYS A 28 1.79 -11.24 12.05
N LEU A 29 1.16 -10.75 10.97
CA LEU A 29 1.36 -9.38 10.49
C LEU A 29 0.91 -8.36 11.54
N ARG A 30 -0.28 -8.57 12.13
CA ARG A 30 -0.80 -7.72 13.22
C ARG A 30 0.16 -7.68 14.42
N LYS A 31 0.65 -8.86 14.85
CA LYS A 31 1.65 -8.94 15.93
C LYS A 31 2.97 -8.26 15.60
N ALA A 32 3.43 -8.35 14.35
CA ALA A 32 4.64 -7.66 13.91
C ALA A 32 4.47 -6.13 13.92
N ALA A 33 3.28 -5.63 13.55
CA ALA A 33 2.93 -4.22 13.61
C ALA A 33 2.95 -3.68 15.06
N GLU A 34 2.33 -4.42 15.99
CA GLU A 34 2.33 -4.10 17.42
C GLU A 34 3.74 -4.15 18.03
N ALA A 35 4.58 -5.09 17.57
CA ALA A 35 5.97 -5.20 17.97
C ALA A 35 6.89 -4.18 17.29
N ARG A 36 6.37 -3.34 16.38
CA ARG A 36 7.12 -2.37 15.58
C ARG A 36 8.31 -3.00 14.84
N ASP A 37 8.07 -4.14 14.19
CA ASP A 37 9.07 -4.86 13.38
C ASP A 37 8.78 -4.65 11.88
N PRO A 38 9.31 -3.57 11.27
CA PRO A 38 8.97 -3.20 9.89
C PRO A 38 9.47 -4.23 8.86
N GLU A 39 10.60 -4.89 9.11
CA GLU A 39 11.13 -5.93 8.23
C GLU A 39 10.20 -7.15 8.22
N ARG A 40 9.73 -7.54 9.40
CA ARG A 40 8.78 -8.65 9.53
C ARG A 40 7.43 -8.31 8.93
N CYS A 41 6.94 -7.08 9.10
CA CYS A 41 5.73 -6.60 8.45
C CYS A 41 5.82 -6.73 6.92
N GLN A 42 6.90 -6.24 6.31
CA GLN A 42 7.13 -6.34 4.87
C GLN A 42 7.20 -7.78 4.37
N PHE A 43 7.92 -8.65 5.11
CA PHE A 43 8.01 -10.06 4.77
C PHE A 43 6.64 -10.76 4.78
N LEU A 44 5.85 -10.53 5.83
CA LEU A 44 4.53 -11.15 5.98
C LEU A 44 3.52 -10.58 4.98
N LEU A 45 3.57 -9.27 4.71
CA LEU A 45 2.76 -8.64 3.67
C LEU A 45 3.06 -9.22 2.29
N LYS A 46 4.34 -9.42 1.95
CA LYS A 46 4.75 -10.07 0.70
C LYS A 46 4.15 -11.46 0.57
N ALA A 47 4.17 -12.27 1.64
CA ALA A 47 3.58 -13.60 1.64
C ALA A 47 2.07 -13.55 1.40
N LEU A 48 1.35 -12.67 2.10
CA LEU A 48 -0.09 -12.47 1.90
C LEU A 48 -0.43 -12.03 0.47
N PHE A 49 0.33 -11.08 -0.09
CA PHE A 49 0.13 -10.61 -1.46
C PHE A 49 0.45 -11.64 -2.53
N MET A 50 1.35 -12.60 -2.26
CA MET A 50 1.63 -13.70 -3.18
C MET A 50 0.46 -14.69 -3.29
N ASP A 51 -0.36 -14.79 -2.24
CA ASP A 51 -1.50 -15.71 -2.19
C ASP A 51 -2.84 -15.04 -2.59
N LEU A 52 -2.87 -13.71 -2.68
CA LEU A 52 -4.02 -12.94 -3.16
C LEU A 52 -4.03 -12.82 -4.69
N ASP A 53 -5.22 -12.65 -5.26
CA ASP A 53 -5.31 -12.13 -6.64
C ASP A 53 -4.58 -10.79 -6.73
N PHE A 54 -3.82 -10.60 -7.80
CA PHE A 54 -2.95 -9.43 -7.97
C PHE A 54 -3.72 -8.10 -7.85
N TYR A 55 -4.94 -8.02 -8.40
CA TYR A 55 -5.73 -6.79 -8.36
C TYR A 55 -6.33 -6.53 -6.97
N LEU A 56 -6.54 -7.57 -6.18
CA LEU A 56 -6.92 -7.44 -4.77
C LEU A 56 -5.74 -6.94 -3.93
N ALA A 57 -4.53 -7.46 -4.14
CA ALA A 57 -3.34 -6.92 -3.51
C ALA A 57 -3.09 -5.45 -3.93
N LEU A 58 -3.26 -5.13 -5.22
CA LEU A 58 -3.18 -3.76 -5.74
C LEU A 58 -4.17 -2.82 -5.03
N ALA A 59 -5.41 -3.26 -4.80
CA ALA A 59 -6.43 -2.45 -4.13
C ALA A 59 -6.00 -2.04 -2.71
N VAL A 60 -5.37 -2.95 -1.95
CA VAL A 60 -4.81 -2.64 -0.61
C VAL A 60 -3.82 -1.49 -0.69
N VAL A 61 -2.88 -1.56 -1.64
CA VAL A 61 -1.82 -0.56 -1.78
C VAL A 61 -2.37 0.78 -2.27
N ILE A 62 -3.34 0.76 -3.19
CA ILE A 62 -4.00 1.98 -3.66
C ILE A 62 -4.79 2.66 -2.53
N GLU A 63 -5.51 1.90 -1.70
CA GLU A 63 -6.20 2.45 -0.53
C GLU A 63 -5.22 3.21 0.37
N ARG A 64 -4.03 2.63 0.64
CA ARG A 64 -2.98 3.27 1.43
C ARG A 64 -2.31 4.45 0.73
N ALA A 65 -2.10 4.41 -0.59
CA ALA A 65 -1.53 5.55 -1.29
C ALA A 65 -2.49 6.75 -1.30
N ARG A 66 -3.80 6.50 -1.38
CA ARG A 66 -4.82 7.56 -1.47
C ARG A 66 -4.95 8.44 -0.23
N SER A 67 -4.56 7.97 0.95
CA SER A 67 -4.65 8.75 2.20
C SER A 67 -3.75 9.99 2.19
N PHE A 68 -2.58 9.93 1.55
CA PHE A 68 -1.66 11.06 1.46
C PHE A 68 -1.95 12.00 0.29
N LEU A 69 -2.88 11.64 -0.60
CA LEU A 69 -3.14 12.37 -1.84
C LEU A 69 -3.58 13.83 -1.58
N GLU A 70 -4.45 14.05 -0.59
CA GLU A 70 -4.95 15.39 -0.27
C GLU A 70 -3.84 16.30 0.29
N THR A 71 -3.00 15.77 1.17
CA THR A 71 -1.81 16.47 1.67
C THR A 71 -0.87 16.83 0.52
N PHE A 72 -0.60 15.87 -0.37
CA PHE A 72 0.26 16.11 -1.53
C PHE A 72 -0.30 17.21 -2.44
N GLU A 73 -1.61 17.20 -2.74
CA GLU A 73 -2.24 18.23 -3.57
C GLU A 73 -2.31 19.61 -2.88
N THR A 74 -2.32 19.64 -1.55
CA THR A 74 -2.19 20.89 -0.78
C THR A 74 -0.81 21.51 -0.96
N TYR A 75 0.23 20.68 -0.94
CA TYR A 75 1.61 21.09 -1.19
C TYR A 75 1.88 21.45 -2.64
N TYR A 76 1.23 20.74 -3.55
CA TYR A 76 1.46 20.85 -4.98
C TYR A 76 0.11 20.94 -5.69
N PRO A 77 -0.50 22.14 -5.78
CA PRO A 77 -1.79 22.32 -6.47
C PRO A 77 -1.73 21.98 -7.97
N ASP A 78 -0.54 22.04 -8.57
CA ASP A 78 -0.26 21.58 -9.94
C ASP A 78 -0.09 20.05 -10.04
N GLY A 79 -0.06 19.36 -8.90
CA GLY A 79 0.14 17.92 -8.73
C GLY A 79 -1.08 17.04 -9.01
N VAL A 80 -2.11 17.56 -9.69
CA VAL A 80 -3.37 16.84 -10.00
C VAL A 80 -3.13 15.53 -10.77
N PHE A 81 -1.98 15.42 -11.46
CA PHE A 81 -1.57 14.19 -12.13
C PHE A 81 -1.49 12.99 -11.16
N ALA A 82 -1.16 13.19 -9.88
CA ALA A 82 -1.07 12.09 -8.91
C ALA A 82 -2.42 11.39 -8.73
N ARG A 83 -3.49 12.17 -8.60
CA ARG A 83 -4.87 11.67 -8.56
C ARG A 83 -5.25 10.96 -9.86
N GLN A 84 -4.89 11.53 -11.00
CA GLN A 84 -5.19 10.94 -12.31
C GLN A 84 -4.51 9.57 -12.48
N ILE A 85 -3.27 9.43 -12.03
CA ILE A 85 -2.53 8.16 -12.03
C ILE A 85 -3.26 7.12 -11.16
N LEU A 86 -3.59 7.47 -9.92
CA LEU A 86 -4.31 6.57 -9.02
C LEU A 86 -5.69 6.17 -9.60
N MET A 87 -6.42 7.13 -10.18
CA MET A 87 -7.70 6.86 -10.84
C MET A 87 -7.55 5.92 -12.04
N GLN A 88 -6.50 6.09 -12.85
CA GLN A 88 -6.22 5.18 -13.96
C GLN A 88 -5.99 3.76 -13.44
N MET A 89 -5.11 3.60 -12.43
CA MET A 89 -4.81 2.29 -11.84
C MET A 89 -6.06 1.59 -11.30
N VAL A 90 -6.96 2.32 -10.64
CA VAL A 90 -8.24 1.79 -10.13
C VAL A 90 -9.19 1.40 -11.27
N ASN A 91 -9.36 2.27 -12.26
CA ASN A 91 -10.41 2.13 -13.27
C ASN A 91 -10.05 1.13 -14.37
N THR A 92 -8.78 1.05 -14.74
CA THR A 92 -8.33 0.23 -15.87
C THR A 92 -7.42 -0.92 -15.47
N GLY A 93 -6.96 -0.97 -14.22
CA GLY A 93 -5.95 -1.94 -13.81
C GLY A 93 -4.63 -1.76 -14.56
N THR A 94 -4.34 -0.55 -15.06
CA THR A 94 -3.12 -0.22 -15.79
C THR A 94 -2.51 1.09 -15.27
N ALA A 95 -1.22 1.26 -15.48
CA ALA A 95 -0.50 2.48 -15.17
C ALA A 95 0.06 3.11 -16.45
N PRO A 96 0.35 4.43 -16.45
CA PRO A 96 1.10 5.02 -17.54
C PRO A 96 2.48 4.34 -17.63
N ALA A 97 2.94 4.09 -18.86
CA ALA A 97 4.23 3.41 -19.11
C ALA A 97 5.43 4.19 -18.55
N ARG A 98 5.27 5.50 -18.41
CA ARG A 98 6.20 6.40 -17.73
C ARG A 98 5.38 7.39 -16.92
N LEU A 99 5.85 7.73 -15.73
CA LEU A 99 5.28 8.84 -14.98
C LEU A 99 5.40 10.15 -15.80
N PRO A 100 4.46 11.09 -15.63
CA PRO A 100 4.51 12.37 -16.32
C PRO A 100 5.79 13.14 -15.91
N PRO A 101 6.37 14.00 -16.76
CA PRO A 101 7.60 14.74 -16.42
C PRO A 101 7.54 15.50 -15.09
N GLU A 102 6.37 16.01 -14.73
CA GLU A 102 6.08 16.72 -13.49
C GLU A 102 6.30 15.84 -12.25
N ALA A 103 6.17 14.51 -12.39
CA ALA A 103 6.44 13.54 -11.34
C ALA A 103 7.93 13.25 -11.13
N LEU A 104 8.82 13.76 -12.00
CA LEU A 104 10.27 13.54 -11.93
C LEU A 104 11.02 14.70 -11.26
N ARG A 105 10.31 15.72 -10.79
CA ARG A 105 10.92 16.86 -10.09
C ARG A 105 11.34 16.50 -8.67
N ASP A 106 12.15 17.36 -8.07
CA ASP A 106 12.44 17.28 -6.65
C ASP A 106 11.24 17.79 -5.84
N PHE A 107 10.75 16.93 -4.93
CA PHE A 107 9.66 17.25 -4.03
C PHE A 107 10.22 17.66 -2.67
N GLU A 108 10.10 18.95 -2.37
CA GLU A 108 10.69 19.54 -1.18
C GLU A 108 9.87 19.38 0.10
N GLN A 109 8.58 19.09 0.02
CA GLN A 109 7.74 18.99 1.20
C GLN A 109 7.90 17.61 1.87
N PRO A 110 7.76 17.54 3.21
CA PRO A 110 7.80 16.28 3.94
C PRO A 110 6.86 15.23 3.34
N GLY A 111 7.33 13.99 3.25
CA GLY A 111 6.55 12.86 2.76
C GLY A 111 6.29 12.82 1.25
N ALA A 112 6.37 13.95 0.54
CA ALA A 112 6.02 14.03 -0.87
C ALA A 112 6.91 13.15 -1.77
N ALA A 113 8.22 13.08 -1.50
CA ALA A 113 9.12 12.18 -2.24
C ALA A 113 8.77 10.69 -2.03
N ASN A 114 8.38 10.31 -0.81
CA ASN A 114 7.95 8.95 -0.50
C ASN A 114 6.63 8.62 -1.22
N PHE A 115 5.66 9.54 -1.20
CA PHE A 115 4.40 9.37 -1.94
C PHE A 115 4.65 9.18 -3.44
N MET A 116 5.53 9.99 -4.03
CA MET A 116 5.89 9.86 -5.44
C MET A 116 6.61 8.54 -5.74
N LYS A 117 7.46 8.07 -4.83
CA LYS A 117 8.06 6.73 -4.92
C LYS A 117 7.00 5.62 -4.85
N ALA A 118 5.98 5.77 -4.01
CA ALA A 118 4.87 4.83 -3.94
C ALA A 118 4.09 4.75 -5.26
N LEU A 119 3.81 5.90 -5.89
CA LEU A 119 3.18 5.94 -7.22
C LEU A 119 4.05 5.31 -8.31
N ALA A 120 5.37 5.55 -8.28
CA ALA A 120 6.31 4.93 -9.21
C ALA A 120 6.33 3.40 -9.06
N ASP A 121 6.36 2.91 -7.82
CA ASP A 121 6.34 1.47 -7.54
C ASP A 121 5.03 0.82 -7.95
N LEU A 122 3.88 1.46 -7.70
CA LEU A 122 2.59 1.01 -8.22
C LEU A 122 2.60 0.91 -9.76
N ALA A 123 3.17 1.91 -10.43
CA ALA A 123 3.28 1.90 -11.88
C ALA A 123 4.19 0.77 -12.39
N HIS A 124 5.28 0.48 -11.68
CA HIS A 124 6.16 -0.65 -11.98
C HIS A 124 5.50 -2.01 -11.71
N ALA A 125 4.74 -2.15 -10.63
CA ALA A 125 3.98 -3.37 -10.32
C ALA A 125 2.96 -3.71 -11.41
N LEU A 126 2.45 -2.69 -12.12
CA LEU A 126 1.48 -2.83 -13.21
C LEU A 126 2.11 -3.10 -14.57
N GLN A 127 3.44 -3.05 -14.70
CA GLN A 127 4.10 -3.43 -15.94
C GLN A 127 4.04 -4.96 -16.15
N PRO A 128 4.00 -5.43 -17.41
CA PRO A 128 4.10 -6.86 -17.71
C PRO A 128 5.38 -7.47 -17.13
N GLY A 129 5.27 -8.64 -16.51
CA GLY A 129 6.42 -9.32 -15.90
C GLY A 129 6.02 -10.44 -14.95
N ALA A 130 7.03 -11.11 -14.40
CA ALA A 130 6.84 -12.15 -13.41
C ALA A 130 6.14 -11.61 -12.15
N LEU A 131 5.29 -12.42 -11.53
CA LEU A 131 4.52 -12.01 -10.35
C LEU A 131 5.39 -11.62 -9.14
N PRO A 132 6.44 -12.37 -8.73
CA PRO A 132 7.15 -12.06 -7.49
C PRO A 132 7.82 -10.67 -7.47
N PRO A 133 8.48 -10.20 -8.55
CA PRO A 133 8.97 -8.82 -8.62
C PRO A 133 7.85 -7.78 -8.54
N ARG A 134 6.71 -8.04 -9.21
CA ARG A 134 5.54 -7.13 -9.19
C ARG A 134 4.95 -7.01 -7.79
N ILE A 135 4.87 -8.10 -7.04
CA ILE A 135 4.49 -8.08 -5.62
C ILE A 135 5.54 -7.33 -4.77
N GLY A 136 6.83 -7.47 -5.08
CA GLY A 136 7.89 -6.69 -4.45
C GLY A 136 7.65 -5.18 -4.57
N TYR A 137 7.23 -4.71 -5.74
CA TYR A 137 6.85 -3.31 -5.93
C TYR A 137 5.60 -2.91 -5.13
N LEU A 138 4.58 -3.78 -5.00
CA LEU A 138 3.41 -3.49 -4.16
C LEU A 138 3.79 -3.32 -2.68
N VAL A 139 4.69 -4.16 -2.16
CA VAL A 139 5.20 -4.03 -0.79
C VAL A 139 6.00 -2.73 -0.63
N SER A 140 6.89 -2.43 -1.57
CA SER A 140 7.66 -1.18 -1.57
C SER A 140 6.76 0.06 -1.62
N ALA A 141 5.72 0.03 -2.46
CA ALA A 141 4.74 1.09 -2.55
C ALA A 141 3.97 1.28 -1.22
N THR A 142 3.61 0.19 -0.55
CA THR A 142 2.94 0.24 0.75
C THR A 142 3.81 0.92 1.79
N VAL A 143 5.09 0.52 1.89
CA VAL A 143 6.06 1.14 2.81
C VAL A 143 6.23 2.62 2.52
N ASN A 144 6.38 3.00 1.25
CA ASN A 144 6.56 4.40 0.87
C ASN A 144 5.30 5.24 1.10
N ALA A 145 4.10 4.66 0.97
CA ALA A 145 2.86 5.35 1.30
C ALA A 145 2.74 5.60 2.82
N ILE A 146 3.08 4.60 3.65
CA ILE A 146 3.17 4.77 5.12
C ILE A 146 4.20 5.85 5.47
N MET A 147 5.40 5.74 4.93
CA MET A 147 6.48 6.70 5.18
C MET A 147 6.14 8.13 4.74
N ALA A 148 5.25 8.32 3.76
CA ALA A 148 4.81 9.66 3.38
C ALA A 148 4.06 10.33 4.55
N GLU A 149 3.11 9.63 5.16
CA GLU A 149 2.34 10.11 6.30
C GLU A 149 3.21 10.27 7.56
N LEU A 150 4.11 9.32 7.85
CA LEU A 150 4.99 9.43 9.03
C LEU A 150 5.93 10.63 8.94
N VAL A 151 6.57 10.82 7.77
CA VAL A 151 7.49 11.95 7.56
C VAL A 151 6.74 13.26 7.62
N GLU A 152 5.55 13.35 7.06
CA GLU A 152 4.70 14.53 7.18
C GLU A 152 4.32 14.83 8.63
N GLN A 153 3.81 13.83 9.36
CA GLN A 153 3.40 13.99 10.76
C GLN A 153 4.53 14.54 11.64
N TYR A 154 5.75 14.06 11.43
CA TYR A 154 6.90 14.53 12.21
C TYR A 154 7.46 15.86 11.71
N TYR A 155 7.74 15.99 10.41
CA TYR A 155 8.49 17.11 9.86
C TYR A 155 7.61 18.28 9.40
N GLY A 156 6.34 18.06 9.06
CA GLY A 156 5.37 19.10 8.70
C GLY A 156 5.31 20.23 9.73
N PRO A 157 5.12 19.96 11.03
CA PRO A 157 5.16 21.00 12.08
C PRO A 157 6.58 21.44 12.47
N ARG A 158 7.64 20.80 11.92
CA ARG A 158 9.06 21.01 12.28
C ARG A 158 9.91 21.40 11.05
N PRO A 159 9.64 22.55 10.39
CA PRO A 159 10.30 22.92 9.13
C PRO A 159 11.83 23.08 9.27
N GLN A 160 12.34 23.47 10.43
CA GLN A 160 13.79 23.55 10.67
C GLN A 160 14.44 22.17 10.72
N ALA A 161 13.82 21.21 11.41
CA ALA A 161 14.30 19.82 11.45
C ALA A 161 14.25 19.19 10.05
N TRP A 162 13.22 19.52 9.27
CA TRP A 162 13.12 19.07 7.88
C TRP A 162 14.24 19.62 6.99
N ALA A 163 14.53 20.91 7.10
CA ALA A 163 15.62 21.54 6.37
C ALA A 163 16.98 20.91 6.73
N GLN A 164 17.20 20.61 8.01
CA GLN A 164 18.40 19.90 8.47
C GLN A 164 18.48 18.47 7.92
N PHE A 165 17.39 17.71 7.99
CA PHE A 165 17.33 16.36 7.42
C PHE A 165 17.65 16.35 5.92
N ARG A 166 17.10 17.30 5.15
CA ARG A 166 17.39 17.38 3.70
C ARG A 166 18.82 17.78 3.39
N ALA A 167 19.42 18.63 4.21
CA ALA A 167 20.83 19.02 4.04
C ALA A 167 21.77 17.86 4.37
N GLU A 168 21.43 17.05 5.38
CA GLU A 168 22.25 15.96 5.90
C GLU A 168 21.44 14.68 6.18
N PRO A 169 20.93 13.99 5.13
CA PRO A 169 20.03 12.84 5.31
C PRO A 169 20.69 11.61 5.94
N ALA A 170 22.03 11.57 5.94
CA ALA A 170 22.82 10.52 6.59
C ALA A 170 23.06 10.79 8.10
N ASN A 171 22.51 11.88 8.65
CA ASN A 171 22.66 12.21 10.05
C ASN A 171 21.83 11.24 10.92
N SER A 172 22.52 10.34 11.62
CA SER A 172 21.91 9.31 12.46
C SER A 172 21.13 9.86 13.65
N GLU A 173 21.46 11.05 14.15
CA GLU A 173 20.75 11.67 15.29
C GLU A 173 19.36 12.14 14.87
N ILE A 174 19.25 12.75 13.69
CA ILE A 174 17.98 13.21 13.11
C ILE A 174 17.09 11.99 12.81
N ALA A 175 17.67 10.95 12.21
CA ALA A 175 16.94 9.70 11.95
C ALA A 175 16.50 9.01 13.26
N TYR A 176 17.35 8.99 14.28
CA TYR A 176 17.02 8.42 15.59
C TYR A 176 15.85 9.17 16.23
N ALA A 177 15.92 10.51 16.28
CA ALA A 177 14.87 11.34 16.87
C ALA A 177 13.50 11.06 16.22
N PHE A 178 13.44 10.97 14.89
CA PHE A 178 12.24 10.60 14.15
C PHE A 178 11.68 9.24 14.57
N TRP A 179 12.52 8.19 14.61
CA TRP A 179 12.06 6.82 14.91
C TRP A 179 11.72 6.58 16.40
N THR A 180 12.23 7.43 17.29
CA THR A 180 11.92 7.39 18.73
C THR A 180 10.78 8.28 19.16
N ASP A 181 10.25 9.12 18.27
CA ASP A 181 9.08 9.95 18.55
C ASP A 181 7.84 9.07 18.77
N GLU A 182 7.09 9.35 19.84
CA GLU A 182 5.96 8.52 20.28
C GLU A 182 4.80 8.59 19.28
N ASP A 183 4.53 9.78 18.72
CA ASP A 183 3.44 9.95 17.75
C ASP A 183 3.77 9.22 16.44
N VAL A 184 5.03 9.26 16.00
CA VAL A 184 5.50 8.49 14.84
C VAL A 184 5.36 6.99 15.09
N ALA A 185 5.74 6.52 16.28
CA ALA A 185 5.64 5.11 16.64
C ALA A 185 4.19 4.61 16.63
N LEU A 186 3.27 5.37 17.22
CA LEU A 186 1.84 5.05 17.24
C LEU A 186 1.24 5.05 15.84
N LEU A 187 1.59 6.04 15.03
CA LEU A 187 1.08 6.17 13.66
C LEU A 187 1.60 5.05 12.75
N ASP A 188 2.86 4.63 12.89
CA ASP A 188 3.42 3.49 12.14
C ASP A 188 2.66 2.20 12.45
N THR A 189 2.46 1.90 13.74
CA THR A 189 1.67 0.73 14.15
C THR A 189 0.23 0.79 13.62
N ASP A 190 -0.46 1.93 13.76
CA ASP A 190 -1.82 2.13 13.25
C ASP A 190 -1.90 1.92 11.72
N HIS A 191 -0.97 2.48 10.96
CA HIS A 191 -0.92 2.29 9.52
C HIS A 191 -0.72 0.83 9.10
N TRP A 192 0.15 0.08 9.77
CA TRP A 192 0.33 -1.35 9.50
C TRP A 192 -0.91 -2.17 9.86
N LEU A 193 -1.61 -1.82 10.95
CA LEU A 193 -2.87 -2.46 11.31
C LEU A 193 -3.98 -2.17 10.28
N GLN A 194 -4.07 -0.94 9.77
CA GLN A 194 -4.99 -0.59 8.69
C GLN A 194 -4.68 -1.34 7.38
N VAL A 195 -3.40 -1.57 7.07
CA VAL A 195 -2.99 -2.43 5.95
C VAL A 195 -3.46 -3.87 6.19
N ALA A 196 -3.27 -4.42 7.39
CA ALA A 196 -3.77 -5.75 7.74
C ALA A 196 -5.30 -5.84 7.61
N ASP A 197 -6.05 -4.84 8.07
CA ASP A 197 -7.51 -4.77 7.92
C ASP A 197 -7.92 -4.73 6.44
N SER A 198 -7.19 -3.99 5.60
CA SER A 198 -7.47 -3.94 4.17
C SER A 198 -7.20 -5.29 3.50
N VAL A 199 -6.09 -5.95 3.84
CA VAL A 199 -5.80 -7.32 3.38
C VAL A 199 -6.93 -8.28 3.77
N GLU A 200 -7.38 -8.23 5.02
CA GLU A 200 -8.48 -9.07 5.51
C GLU A 200 -9.77 -8.84 4.72
N ARG A 201 -10.14 -7.59 4.47
CA ARG A 201 -11.31 -7.26 3.63
C ARG A 201 -11.18 -7.81 2.22
N GLN A 202 -9.99 -7.75 1.61
CA GLN A 202 -9.80 -8.30 0.26
C GLN A 202 -9.82 -9.84 0.25
N MET A 203 -9.24 -10.47 1.28
CA MET A 203 -9.32 -11.92 1.48
C MET A 203 -10.78 -12.38 1.59
N GLN A 204 -11.62 -11.67 2.36
CA GLN A 204 -13.05 -11.93 2.46
C GLN A 204 -13.79 -11.79 1.12
N ARG A 205 -13.39 -10.84 0.27
CA ARG A 205 -13.97 -10.69 -1.08
C ARG A 205 -13.60 -11.85 -2.00
N GLN A 206 -12.38 -12.37 -1.89
CA GLN A 206 -11.90 -13.47 -2.72
C GLN A 206 -12.52 -14.82 -2.33
N TYR A 207 -12.68 -15.06 -1.02
CA TYR A 207 -12.98 -16.38 -0.46
C TYR A 207 -14.34 -16.47 0.25
N GLY A 208 -15.03 -15.36 0.47
CA GLY A 208 -16.26 -15.29 1.26
C GLY A 208 -16.03 -14.92 2.72
N THR A 209 -17.11 -14.86 3.52
CA THR A 209 -17.06 -14.45 4.94
C THR A 209 -16.23 -15.44 5.77
N ILE A 210 -15.43 -14.92 6.71
CA ILE A 210 -14.68 -15.73 7.67
C ILE A 210 -15.69 -16.37 8.64
N ASP A 211 -16.06 -17.63 8.40
CA ASP A 211 -16.82 -18.41 9.38
C ASP A 211 -15.84 -18.82 10.49
N GLN A 212 -15.68 -17.95 11.50
CA GLN A 212 -14.95 -18.30 12.73
C GLN A 212 -15.83 -19.32 13.46
N ARG A 213 -15.60 -20.60 13.19
CA ARG A 213 -16.15 -21.66 14.05
C ARG A 213 -15.27 -21.75 15.28
N ASP A 214 -15.88 -21.42 16.41
CA ASP A 214 -15.36 -21.47 17.78
C ASP A 214 -14.63 -22.79 18.12
#